data_AF-A0A1J4TA48-F1
#
_entry.id   AF-A0A1J4TA48-F1
#
_cell.length_a   1.000
_cell.length_b   1.000
_cell.length_c   1.000
_cell.angle_alpha   90.00
_cell.angle_beta   90.00
_cell.angle_gamma   90.00
#
_symmetry.space_group_name_H-M   'P 1'
#
loop_
_entity.id
_entity.type
_entity.pdbx_description
1 polymer ?
#
loop_
_entity_poly.entity_id
_entity_poly.type
_entity_poly.pdbx_seq_one_letter_code
_entity_poly.pdbx_strand_id
1 'polypeptide(L)'
;MVDFRFAYLFGCLIFGLIWLFIYLRRSDLRKEQLFMSFFVAIFGLTEPIFFGEYWHPQFIFSFSSFNLSLEDILLCFFYGGIASTLYEFVFNDVLKTYSRESKKTRILEVVVAILSGIAIFLLFWSTFKINIIYASAIGAIAAGLVFVFFRKDLFIPAIVGGIIMSLVSFTVLAFLGQIFKGIFNVWWRIDLLSGIRILSIPVEEIVWHFSLGFAAGPMYEVWKGYKDISTNPTKIPKMPIA
;
A
#
# COMPACT_ATOMS: atom_id res chain seq x y z
N MET A 1 5.51 13.58 28.52
CA MET A 1 4.80 13.01 27.35
C MET A 1 5.66 13.26 26.14
N VAL A 2 5.80 12.29 25.22
CA VAL A 2 6.59 12.47 24.00
C VAL A 2 5.83 13.44 23.08
N ASP A 3 6.54 14.40 22.52
CA ASP A 3 5.96 15.43 21.67
C ASP A 3 5.47 14.84 20.34
N PHE A 4 4.22 15.13 19.96
CA PHE A 4 3.61 14.61 18.75
C PHE A 4 4.29 15.07 17.47
N ARG A 5 5.04 16.19 17.49
CA ARG A 5 5.78 16.67 16.31
C ARG A 5 6.71 15.62 15.70
N PHE A 6 7.20 14.67 16.50
CA PHE A 6 8.10 13.60 16.03
C PHE A 6 7.38 12.32 15.60
N ALA A 7 6.09 12.18 15.90
CA ALA A 7 5.39 10.91 15.74
C ALA A 7 5.27 10.49 14.27
N TYR A 8 5.07 11.44 13.36
CA TYR A 8 4.90 11.15 11.94
C TYR A 8 6.20 10.64 11.33
N LEU A 9 7.30 11.38 11.54
CA LEU A 9 8.64 10.94 11.12
C LEU A 9 9.02 9.61 11.77
N PHE A 10 8.70 9.42 13.06
CA PHE A 10 9.00 8.17 13.76
C PHE A 10 8.27 6.97 13.14
N GLY A 11 6.97 7.11 12.84
CA GLY A 11 6.21 6.10 12.11
C GLY A 11 6.80 5.82 10.72
N CYS A 12 7.12 6.89 9.97
CA CYS A 12 7.76 6.81 8.66
C CYS A 12 9.09 6.04 8.71
N LEU A 13 9.93 6.28 9.72
CA LEU A 13 11.20 5.56 9.91
C LEU A 13 10.99 4.08 10.25
N ILE A 14 9.95 3.72 11.02
CA ILE A 14 9.65 2.30 11.28
C ILE A 14 9.31 1.57 9.97
N PHE A 15 8.46 2.16 9.12
CA PHE A 15 8.21 1.60 7.80
C PHE A 15 9.48 1.56 6.95
N GLY A 16 10.33 2.58 7.02
CA GLY A 16 11.65 2.58 6.38
C GLY A 16 12.56 1.44 6.82
N LEU A 17 12.53 1.07 8.11
CA LEU A 17 13.28 -0.08 8.64
C LEU A 17 12.73 -1.41 8.10
N ILE A 18 11.41 -1.57 8.03
CA ILE A 18 10.77 -2.76 7.45
C ILE A 18 11.15 -2.88 5.96
N TRP A 19 11.03 -1.77 5.22
CA TRP A 19 11.43 -1.69 3.84
C TRP A 19 12.91 -2.08 3.65
N LEU A 20 13.80 -1.49 4.45
CA LEU A 20 15.24 -1.76 4.37
C LEU A 20 15.55 -3.22 4.72
N PHE A 21 14.86 -3.78 5.71
CA PHE A 21 15.01 -5.19 6.08
C PHE A 21 14.69 -6.13 4.92
N ILE A 22 13.56 -5.92 4.24
CA ILE A 22 13.19 -6.69 3.04
C ILE A 22 14.25 -6.52 1.95
N TYR A 23 14.66 -5.27 1.68
CA TYR A 23 15.63 -4.93 0.64
C TYR A 23 16.99 -5.61 0.85
N LEU A 24 17.46 -5.65 2.09
CA LEU A 24 18.73 -6.28 2.44
C LEU A 24 18.64 -7.81 2.40
N ARG A 25 17.53 -8.40 2.85
CA ARG A 25 17.35 -9.86 2.96
C ARG A 25 17.01 -10.56 1.64
N ARG A 26 16.24 -9.91 0.76
CA ARG A 26 15.77 -10.49 -0.50
C ARG A 26 16.33 -9.73 -1.70
N SER A 27 17.54 -10.10 -2.12
CA SER A 27 18.23 -9.46 -3.24
C SER A 27 17.50 -9.62 -4.59
N ASP A 28 16.72 -10.69 -4.73
CA ASP A 28 15.84 -10.99 -5.86
C ASP A 28 14.69 -9.98 -6.01
N LEU A 29 14.18 -9.43 -4.90
CA LEU A 29 13.04 -8.51 -4.89
C LEU A 29 13.42 -7.03 -5.05
N ARG A 30 14.71 -6.68 -5.00
CA ARG A 30 15.16 -5.27 -4.95
C ARG A 30 14.67 -4.41 -6.10
N LYS A 31 14.64 -4.96 -7.32
CA LYS A 31 14.20 -4.22 -8.52
C LYS A 31 12.71 -3.93 -8.48
N GLU A 32 11.93 -4.87 -7.97
CA GLU A 32 10.50 -4.71 -7.75
C GLU A 32 10.23 -3.69 -6.67
N GLN A 33 10.87 -3.88 -5.52
CA GLN A 33 10.74 -3.01 -4.37
C GLN A 33 11.01 -1.55 -4.75
N LEU A 34 12.16 -1.27 -5.38
CA LEU A 34 12.51 0.09 -5.80
C LEU A 34 11.53 0.65 -6.82
N PHE A 35 11.16 -0.13 -7.85
CA PHE A 35 10.24 0.33 -8.89
C PHE A 35 8.89 0.74 -8.28
N MET A 36 8.32 -0.12 -7.43
CA MET A 36 7.05 0.15 -6.79
C MET A 36 7.14 1.26 -5.74
N SER A 37 8.26 1.38 -5.05
CA SER A 37 8.51 2.49 -4.12
C SER A 37 8.46 3.84 -4.85
N PHE A 38 9.19 3.99 -5.96
CA PHE A 38 9.16 5.21 -6.75
C PHE A 38 7.81 5.48 -7.41
N PHE A 39 7.13 4.43 -7.88
CA PHE A 39 5.80 4.57 -8.47
C PHE A 39 4.77 5.09 -7.44
N VAL A 40 4.71 4.47 -6.25
CA VAL A 40 3.75 4.85 -5.22
C VAL A 40 4.12 6.17 -4.54
N ALA A 41 5.41 6.53 -4.45
CA ALA A 41 5.86 7.82 -3.93
C ALA A 41 5.20 9.03 -4.61
N ILE A 42 4.83 8.91 -5.90
CA ILE A 42 4.12 9.97 -6.63
C ILE A 42 2.77 10.28 -5.97
N PHE A 43 2.09 9.29 -5.40
CA PHE A 43 0.83 9.50 -4.68
C PHE A 43 1.02 10.23 -3.35
N GLY A 44 2.24 10.31 -2.79
CA GLY A 44 2.53 11.17 -1.64
C GLY A 44 2.27 12.65 -1.94
N LEU A 45 2.36 13.07 -3.21
CA LEU A 45 2.01 14.43 -3.64
C LEU A 45 0.50 14.73 -3.56
N THR A 46 -0.34 13.72 -3.29
CA THR A 46 -1.78 13.88 -3.12
C THR A 46 -2.19 14.22 -1.68
N GLU A 47 -1.25 14.22 -0.74
CA GLU A 47 -1.52 14.56 0.67
C GLU A 47 -2.28 15.88 0.89
N PRO A 48 -2.07 16.96 0.11
CA PRO A 48 -2.81 18.21 0.30
C PRO A 48 -4.33 18.05 0.20
N ILE A 49 -4.81 16.96 -0.40
CA ILE A 49 -6.24 16.63 -0.54
C ILE A 49 -6.74 15.84 0.69
N PHE A 50 -5.87 15.11 1.38
CA PHE A 50 -6.21 14.31 2.57
C PHE A 50 -6.06 15.12 3.87
N PHE A 51 -5.06 15.99 3.91
CA PHE A 51 -4.73 16.80 5.07
C PHE A 51 -5.92 17.66 5.49
N GLY A 52 -6.36 17.50 6.73
CA GLY A 52 -7.47 18.24 7.30
C GLY A 52 -8.85 17.71 6.93
N GLU A 53 -8.99 16.69 6.08
CA GLU A 53 -10.29 16.07 5.74
C GLU A 53 -10.70 14.98 6.73
N TYR A 54 -9.80 14.07 7.08
CA TYR A 54 -10.04 13.05 8.10
C TYR A 54 -8.89 12.90 9.08
N TRP A 55 -7.70 13.39 8.71
CA TRP A 55 -6.50 13.32 9.51
C TRP A 55 -5.67 14.61 9.38
N HIS A 56 -4.87 14.93 10.39
CA HIS A 56 -4.05 16.15 10.45
C HIS A 56 -2.74 15.91 11.22
N PRO A 57 -1.77 15.22 10.61
CA PRO A 57 -0.47 14.97 11.24
C PRO A 57 0.32 16.26 11.45
N GLN A 58 1.26 16.23 12.38
CA GLN A 58 2.27 17.28 12.54
C GLN A 58 3.53 16.90 11.77
N PHE A 59 4.02 17.83 10.96
CA PHE A 59 5.16 17.64 10.08
C PHE A 59 6.43 18.29 10.66
N ILE A 60 7.59 17.68 10.41
CA ILE A 60 8.90 18.30 10.69
C ILE A 60 9.42 18.97 9.42
N PHE A 61 9.34 18.27 8.28
CA PHE A 61 9.80 18.77 6.99
C PHE A 61 8.61 19.18 6.10
N SER A 62 7.86 20.18 6.55
CA SER A 62 6.68 20.69 5.82
C SER A 62 7.04 21.70 4.74
N PHE A 63 6.40 21.55 3.57
CA PHE A 63 6.21 22.59 2.58
C PHE A 63 4.92 23.34 2.92
N SER A 64 5.03 24.33 3.82
CA SER A 64 3.88 25.01 4.45
C SER A 64 2.87 25.61 3.48
N SER A 65 3.29 26.02 2.27
CA SER A 65 2.40 26.56 1.25
C SER A 65 1.43 25.52 0.64
N PHE A 66 1.68 24.22 0.84
CA PHE A 66 0.96 23.15 0.15
C PHE A 66 0.34 22.10 1.07
N ASN A 67 0.45 22.21 2.40
CA ASN A 67 0.05 21.13 3.32
C ASN A 67 0.66 19.77 2.94
N LEU A 68 1.91 19.78 2.50
CA LEU A 68 2.66 18.61 2.06
C LEU A 68 3.96 18.53 2.88
N SER A 69 4.42 17.33 3.15
CA SER A 69 5.70 17.09 3.83
C SER A 69 6.59 16.11 3.05
N LEU A 70 7.90 16.14 3.33
CA LEU A 70 8.81 15.13 2.80
C LEU A 70 8.46 13.73 3.33
N GLU A 71 7.97 13.68 4.57
CA GLU A 71 7.55 12.46 5.25
C GLU A 71 6.43 11.74 4.49
N ASP A 72 5.51 12.46 3.82
CA ASP A 72 4.43 11.87 3.01
C ASP A 72 4.97 11.12 1.79
N ILE A 73 5.90 11.75 1.07
CA ILE A 73 6.54 11.16 -0.11
C ILE A 73 7.36 9.93 0.29
N LEU A 74 8.09 10.02 1.41
CA LEU A 74 8.87 8.89 1.94
C LEU A 74 7.98 7.77 2.45
N LEU A 75 6.87 8.08 3.12
CA LEU A 75 5.94 7.08 3.62
C LEU A 75 5.31 6.31 2.46
N CYS A 76 4.84 7.02 1.42
CA CYS A 76 4.35 6.40 0.19
C CYS A 76 5.44 5.59 -0.54
N PHE A 77 6.69 6.05 -0.54
CA PHE A 77 7.83 5.27 -1.05
C PHE A 77 7.96 3.93 -0.31
N PHE A 78 7.97 3.96 1.03
CA PHE A 78 8.08 2.74 1.82
C PHE A 78 6.87 1.83 1.65
N TYR A 79 5.66 2.38 1.64
CA TYR A 79 4.44 1.61 1.40
C TYR A 79 4.46 0.91 0.06
N GLY A 80 4.86 1.57 -1.03
CA GLY A 80 4.91 0.95 -2.35
C GLY A 80 5.83 -0.25 -2.40
N GLY A 81 7.05 -0.12 -1.88
CA GLY A 81 8.00 -1.22 -1.86
C GLY A 81 7.58 -2.37 -0.95
N ILE A 82 7.04 -2.06 0.23
CA ILE A 82 6.53 -3.09 1.15
C ILE A 82 5.35 -3.80 0.51
N ALA A 83 4.32 -3.07 0.09
CA ALA A 83 3.07 -3.62 -0.44
C ALA A 83 3.30 -4.56 -1.64
N SER A 84 4.26 -4.27 -2.52
CA SER A 84 4.57 -5.14 -3.67
C SER A 84 5.32 -6.40 -3.28
N THR A 85 6.28 -6.32 -2.35
CA THR A 85 7.21 -7.43 -2.06
C THR A 85 6.84 -8.30 -0.88
N LEU A 86 5.90 -7.84 -0.02
CA LEU A 86 5.65 -8.46 1.27
C LEU A 86 5.06 -9.89 1.17
N TYR A 87 4.21 -10.15 0.18
CA TYR A 87 3.71 -11.50 -0.09
C TYR A 87 4.87 -12.46 -0.37
N GLU A 88 5.72 -12.11 -1.33
CA GLU A 88 6.84 -12.96 -1.77
C GLU A 88 7.89 -13.10 -0.67
N PHE A 89 8.09 -12.05 0.12
CA PHE A 89 8.95 -12.08 1.30
C PHE A 89 8.47 -13.12 2.32
N VAL A 90 7.17 -13.13 2.66
CA VAL A 90 6.59 -14.03 3.68
C VAL A 90 6.54 -15.48 3.20
N PHE A 91 6.12 -15.72 1.96
CA PHE A 91 5.95 -17.09 1.45
C PHE A 91 7.21 -17.66 0.78
N ASN A 92 8.30 -16.88 0.77
CA ASN A 92 9.54 -17.21 0.07
C ASN A 92 9.29 -17.66 -1.37
N ASP A 93 8.33 -16.99 -2.03
CA ASP A 93 7.99 -17.31 -3.40
C ASP A 93 9.08 -16.73 -4.33
N VAL A 94 9.62 -17.59 -5.18
CA VAL A 94 10.72 -17.28 -6.13
C VAL A 94 10.32 -17.67 -7.55
N LEU A 95 9.21 -18.40 -7.73
CA LEU A 95 8.89 -19.05 -9.01
C LEU A 95 7.99 -18.14 -9.85
N LYS A 96 8.61 -17.13 -10.45
CA LYS A 96 7.99 -16.29 -11.49
C LYS A 96 8.29 -16.84 -12.87
N THR A 97 7.26 -17.24 -13.63
CA THR A 97 7.41 -17.50 -15.07
C THR A 97 6.94 -16.30 -15.87
N TYR A 98 7.46 -16.11 -17.09
CA TYR A 98 6.92 -15.09 -17.98
C TYR A 98 5.59 -15.55 -18.57
N SER A 99 4.57 -14.71 -18.45
CA SER A 99 3.33 -14.84 -19.23
C SER A 99 3.64 -14.64 -20.71
N ARG A 100 2.84 -15.28 -21.57
CA ARG A 100 2.96 -15.13 -23.03
C ARG A 100 2.35 -13.83 -23.54
N GLU A 101 1.89 -12.96 -22.64
CA GLU A 101 1.21 -11.73 -23.02
C GLU A 101 2.16 -10.73 -23.67
N SER A 102 1.64 -10.04 -24.68
CA SER A 102 2.40 -8.99 -25.36
C SER A 102 2.69 -7.83 -24.43
N LYS A 103 3.81 -7.12 -24.64
CA LYS A 103 4.13 -5.90 -23.89
C LYS A 103 2.99 -4.86 -23.94
N LYS A 104 2.28 -4.76 -25.07
CA LYS A 104 1.16 -3.83 -25.25
C LYS A 104 -0.01 -4.18 -24.34
N THR A 105 -0.37 -5.47 -24.26
CA THR A 105 -1.45 -5.96 -23.39
C THR A 105 -1.18 -5.59 -21.94
N ARG A 106 0.03 -5.86 -21.44
CA ARG A 106 0.42 -5.58 -20.05
C ARG A 106 0.36 -4.09 -19.69
N ILE A 107 0.81 -3.23 -20.60
CA ILE A 107 0.73 -1.77 -20.40
C ILE A 107 -0.74 -1.34 -20.36
N LEU A 108 -1.58 -1.87 -21.27
CA LEU A 108 -3.00 -1.56 -21.29
C LEU A 108 -3.68 -2.01 -19.98
N GLU A 109 -3.38 -3.20 -19.47
CA GLU A 109 -3.91 -3.69 -18.19
C GLU A 109 -3.59 -2.74 -17.03
N VAL A 110 -2.33 -2.31 -16.92
CA VAL A 110 -1.88 -1.35 -15.89
C VAL A 110 -2.56 0.00 -16.05
N VAL A 111 -2.61 0.54 -17.26
CA VAL A 111 -3.24 1.83 -17.54
C VAL A 111 -4.73 1.78 -17.23
N VAL A 112 -5.44 0.74 -17.66
CA VAL A 112 -6.87 0.57 -17.39
C VAL A 112 -7.11 0.44 -15.89
N ALA A 113 -6.33 -0.36 -15.16
CA ALA A 113 -6.46 -0.49 -13.70
C ALA A 113 -6.29 0.84 -12.97
N ILE A 114 -5.24 1.60 -13.30
CA ILE A 114 -4.97 2.92 -12.68
C ILE A 114 -6.08 3.91 -13.02
N LEU A 115 -6.47 4.02 -14.30
CA LEU A 115 -7.51 4.96 -14.72
C LEU A 115 -8.87 4.61 -14.12
N SER A 116 -9.22 3.32 -14.03
CA SER A 116 -10.43 2.87 -13.35
C SER A 116 -10.42 3.22 -11.86
N GLY A 117 -9.29 3.00 -11.18
CA GLY A 117 -9.14 3.36 -9.77
C GLY A 117 -9.30 4.87 -9.54
N ILE A 118 -8.64 5.69 -10.36
CA ILE A 118 -8.76 7.16 -10.31
C ILE A 118 -10.19 7.61 -10.62
N ALA A 119 -10.82 7.06 -11.66
CA ALA A 119 -12.19 7.41 -12.03
C ALA A 119 -13.18 7.09 -10.90
N ILE A 120 -13.04 5.94 -10.26
CA ILE A 120 -13.90 5.52 -9.15
C ILE A 120 -13.63 6.37 -7.90
N PHE A 121 -12.36 6.64 -7.57
CA PHE A 121 -12.02 7.59 -6.51
C PHE A 121 -12.69 8.95 -6.73
N LEU A 122 -12.52 9.54 -7.91
CA LEU A 122 -13.10 10.84 -8.25
C LEU A 122 -14.63 10.81 -8.23
N LEU A 123 -15.26 9.74 -8.71
CA LEU A 123 -16.71 9.57 -8.65
C LEU A 123 -17.22 9.60 -7.21
N PHE A 124 -16.60 8.84 -6.30
CA PHE A 124 -17.04 8.75 -4.90
C PHE A 124 -16.73 10.03 -4.12
N TRP A 125 -15.55 10.61 -4.32
CA TRP A 125 -15.13 11.81 -3.61
C TRP A 125 -15.86 13.07 -4.13
N SER A 126 -15.92 13.27 -5.45
CA SER A 126 -16.44 14.53 -6.02
C SER A 126 -17.95 14.54 -6.23
N THR A 127 -18.55 13.42 -6.65
CA THR A 127 -20.00 13.34 -6.94
C THR A 127 -20.79 12.93 -5.70
N PHE A 128 -20.38 11.85 -5.04
CA PHE A 128 -21.10 11.32 -3.87
C PHE A 128 -20.68 11.98 -2.55
N LYS A 129 -19.66 12.85 -2.56
CA LYS A 129 -19.14 13.56 -1.38
C LYS A 129 -18.78 12.63 -0.22
N ILE A 130 -18.33 11.43 -0.56
CA ILE A 130 -17.86 10.44 0.41
C ILE A 130 -16.52 10.91 0.98
N ASN A 131 -16.33 10.72 2.30
CA ASN A 131 -15.07 11.05 2.96
C ASN A 131 -13.88 10.39 2.23
N ILE A 132 -12.82 11.17 2.06
CA ILE A 132 -11.69 10.86 1.19
C ILE A 132 -10.96 9.56 1.54
N ILE A 133 -10.90 9.15 2.83
CA ILE A 133 -10.28 7.87 3.20
C ILE A 133 -11.06 6.69 2.60
N TYR A 134 -12.40 6.74 2.60
CA TYR A 134 -13.22 5.70 1.99
C TYR A 134 -13.14 5.78 0.46
N ALA A 135 -13.25 6.98 -0.11
CA ALA A 135 -13.20 7.15 -1.57
C ALA A 135 -11.87 6.64 -2.15
N SER A 136 -10.75 6.95 -1.50
CA SER A 136 -9.42 6.47 -1.92
C SER A 136 -9.27 4.96 -1.75
N ALA A 137 -9.75 4.38 -0.64
CA ALA A 137 -9.75 2.94 -0.45
C ALA A 137 -10.61 2.21 -1.49
N ILE A 138 -11.79 2.73 -1.81
CA ILE A 138 -12.68 2.18 -2.86
C ILE A 138 -11.99 2.27 -4.24
N GLY A 139 -11.35 3.38 -4.56
CA GLY A 139 -10.59 3.54 -5.81
C GLY A 139 -9.43 2.55 -5.91
N ALA A 140 -8.66 2.36 -4.84
CA ALA A 140 -7.58 1.38 -4.79
C ALA A 140 -8.09 -0.06 -4.93
N ILE A 141 -9.16 -0.44 -4.21
CA ILE A 141 -9.82 -1.74 -4.37
C ILE A 141 -10.26 -1.95 -5.82
N ALA A 142 -10.86 -0.93 -6.45
CA ALA A 142 -11.27 -1.04 -7.84
C ALA A 142 -10.10 -1.28 -8.80
N ALA A 143 -8.97 -0.58 -8.62
CA ALA A 143 -7.77 -0.84 -9.39
C ALA A 143 -7.27 -2.29 -9.22
N GLY A 144 -7.22 -2.79 -7.96
CA GLY A 144 -6.87 -4.17 -7.67
C GLY A 144 -7.83 -5.18 -8.29
N LEU A 145 -9.14 -4.91 -8.30
CA LEU A 145 -10.15 -5.77 -8.92
C LEU A 145 -9.97 -5.82 -10.44
N VAL A 146 -9.59 -4.71 -11.08
CA VAL A 146 -9.26 -4.69 -12.51
C VAL A 146 -8.00 -5.52 -12.80
N PHE A 147 -6.96 -5.42 -11.97
CA PHE A 147 -5.80 -6.30 -12.08
C PHE A 147 -6.20 -7.77 -11.99
N VAL A 148 -6.97 -8.15 -10.96
CA VAL A 148 -7.47 -9.51 -10.78
C VAL A 148 -8.39 -9.95 -11.92
N PHE A 149 -9.15 -9.02 -12.51
CA PHE A 149 -10.04 -9.33 -13.63
C PHE A 149 -9.25 -9.80 -14.85
N PHE A 150 -8.16 -9.11 -15.20
CA PHE A 150 -7.27 -9.51 -16.30
C PHE A 150 -6.30 -10.63 -15.92
N ARG A 151 -5.88 -10.68 -14.66
CA ARG A 151 -4.85 -11.58 -14.13
C ARG A 151 -5.38 -12.37 -12.94
N LYS A 152 -6.27 -13.33 -13.23
CA LYS A 152 -6.94 -14.18 -12.23
C LYS A 152 -5.97 -14.96 -11.34
N ASP A 153 -4.77 -15.27 -11.86
CA ASP A 153 -3.69 -15.91 -11.12
C ASP A 153 -3.17 -15.08 -9.95
N LEU A 154 -3.35 -13.75 -9.99
CA LEU A 154 -2.90 -12.82 -8.96
C LEU A 154 -3.94 -12.57 -7.86
N PHE A 155 -5.11 -13.24 -7.90
CA PHE A 155 -6.17 -13.03 -6.90
C PHE A 155 -5.72 -13.33 -5.47
N ILE A 156 -5.08 -14.49 -5.26
CA ILE A 156 -4.59 -14.90 -3.94
C ILE A 156 -3.43 -14.01 -3.49
N PRO A 157 -2.38 -13.78 -4.31
CA PRO A 157 -1.34 -12.80 -3.97
C PRO A 157 -1.89 -11.42 -3.60
N ALA A 158 -2.90 -10.92 -4.32
CA ALA A 158 -3.50 -9.62 -4.05
C ALA A 158 -4.23 -9.58 -2.70
N ILE A 159 -5.12 -10.55 -2.42
CA ILE A 159 -5.86 -10.59 -1.14
C ILE A 159 -4.90 -10.77 0.03
N VAL A 160 -4.00 -11.74 -0.07
CA VAL A 160 -3.07 -12.06 1.02
C VAL A 160 -2.09 -10.91 1.22
N GLY A 161 -1.58 -10.30 0.14
CA GLY A 161 -0.75 -9.10 0.19
C GLY A 161 -1.46 -7.93 0.88
N GLY A 162 -2.74 -7.70 0.57
CA GLY A 162 -3.60 -6.74 1.27
C GLY A 162 -3.69 -7.03 2.78
N ILE A 163 -3.99 -8.27 3.16
CA ILE A 163 -4.08 -8.67 4.59
C ILE A 163 -2.75 -8.44 5.30
N ILE A 164 -1.63 -8.86 4.73
CA ILE A 164 -0.32 -8.72 5.38
C ILE A 164 0.06 -7.23 5.47
N MET A 165 -0.23 -6.41 4.45
CA MET A 165 0.00 -4.97 4.50
C MET A 165 -0.80 -4.31 5.64
N SER A 166 -2.08 -4.68 5.80
CA SER A 166 -2.89 -4.23 6.93
C SER A 166 -2.32 -4.65 8.27
N LEU A 167 -1.86 -5.90 8.41
CA LEU A 167 -1.29 -6.40 9.66
C LEU A 167 0.02 -5.68 10.02
N VAL A 168 0.88 -5.44 9.03
CA VAL A 168 2.11 -4.68 9.23
C VAL A 168 1.77 -3.25 9.66
N SER A 169 0.89 -2.57 8.92
CA SER A 169 0.52 -1.19 9.27
C SER A 169 -0.15 -1.10 10.64
N PHE A 170 -1.10 -1.99 10.94
CA PHE A 170 -1.73 -2.07 12.25
C PHE A 170 -0.70 -2.26 13.37
N THR A 171 0.30 -3.13 13.17
CA THR A 171 1.36 -3.35 14.16
C THR A 171 2.20 -2.09 14.39
N VAL A 172 2.57 -1.38 13.31
CA VAL A 172 3.33 -0.12 13.40
C VAL A 172 2.50 0.96 14.09
N LEU A 173 1.22 1.12 13.73
CA LEU A 173 0.32 2.09 14.35
C LEU A 173 0.06 1.75 15.83
N ALA A 174 -0.11 0.48 16.17
CA ALA A 174 -0.31 0.06 17.56
C ALA A 174 0.93 0.38 18.40
N PHE A 175 2.12 0.12 17.88
CA PHE A 175 3.38 0.49 18.51
C PHE A 175 3.52 2.02 18.66
N LEU A 176 3.18 2.78 17.62
CA LEU A 176 3.18 4.23 17.65
C LEU A 176 2.24 4.77 18.74
N GLY A 177 1.03 4.21 18.88
CA GLY A 177 0.06 4.60 19.91
C GLY A 177 0.51 4.33 21.34
N GLN A 178 1.40 3.35 21.57
CA GLN A 178 2.00 3.12 22.88
C GLN A 178 3.01 4.20 23.26
N ILE A 179 3.79 4.68 22.29
CA ILE A 179 4.82 5.71 22.48
C ILE A 179 4.17 7.10 22.57
N PHE A 180 3.28 7.42 21.62
CA PHE A 180 2.59 8.69 21.51
C PHE A 180 1.14 8.54 21.98
N LYS A 181 0.97 8.38 23.30
CA LYS A 181 -0.36 8.15 23.90
C LYS A 181 -1.35 9.25 23.53
N GLY A 182 -2.50 8.85 22.99
CA GLY A 182 -3.57 9.76 22.60
C GLY A 182 -3.47 10.33 21.19
N ILE A 183 -2.41 10.01 20.44
CA ILE A 183 -2.19 10.52 19.08
C ILE A 183 -3.39 10.31 18.15
N PHE A 184 -4.04 9.15 18.21
CA PHE A 184 -5.21 8.85 17.39
C PHE A 184 -6.43 9.72 17.68
N ASN A 185 -6.57 10.24 18.90
CA ASN A 185 -7.66 11.16 19.22
C ASN A 185 -7.34 12.60 18.85
N VAL A 186 -6.04 12.92 18.68
CA VAL A 186 -5.62 14.24 18.26
C VAL A 186 -5.60 14.30 16.75
N TRP A 187 -4.84 13.46 16.05
CA TRP A 187 -4.62 13.59 14.62
C TRP A 187 -5.73 13.06 13.73
N TRP A 188 -6.55 12.10 14.18
CA TRP A 188 -7.67 11.62 13.39
C TRP A 188 -8.96 12.31 13.84
N ARG A 189 -9.71 12.85 12.89
CA ARG A 189 -11.04 13.42 13.12
C ARG A 189 -12.06 12.29 13.25
N ILE A 190 -12.11 11.68 14.42
CA ILE A 190 -12.94 10.49 14.70
C ILE A 190 -14.43 10.74 14.41
N ASP A 191 -14.89 11.98 14.54
CA ASP A 191 -16.24 12.44 14.24
C ASP A 191 -16.62 12.32 12.75
N LEU A 192 -15.65 12.24 11.86
CA LEU A 192 -15.85 12.08 10.41
C LEU A 192 -15.59 10.65 9.92
N LEU A 193 -15.24 9.75 10.84
CA LEU A 193 -15.03 8.34 10.61
C LEU A 193 -16.20 7.53 11.19
N SER A 194 -16.17 6.21 11.06
CA SER A 194 -17.23 5.34 11.59
C SER A 194 -17.33 5.32 13.12
N GLY A 195 -16.32 5.83 13.82
CA GLY A 195 -16.17 5.73 15.27
C GLY A 195 -15.70 4.36 15.77
N ILE A 196 -15.58 3.36 14.88
CA ILE A 196 -15.12 2.01 15.22
C ILE A 196 -13.59 2.01 15.34
N ARG A 197 -13.07 1.52 16.47
CA ARG A 197 -11.63 1.53 16.76
C ARG A 197 -11.14 0.20 17.33
N ILE A 198 -9.91 -0.18 16.98
CA ILE A 198 -9.17 -1.30 17.55
C ILE A 198 -7.87 -0.75 18.12
N LEU A 199 -7.62 -0.92 19.42
CA LEU A 199 -6.48 -0.30 20.13
C LEU A 199 -6.38 1.23 19.87
N SER A 200 -7.52 1.91 19.81
CA SER A 200 -7.67 3.34 19.47
C SER A 200 -7.38 3.71 18.01
N ILE A 201 -6.94 2.77 17.17
CA ILE A 201 -6.73 2.98 15.74
C ILE A 201 -8.08 2.89 15.03
N PRO A 202 -8.44 3.86 14.17
CA PRO A 202 -9.65 3.78 13.34
C PRO A 202 -9.59 2.57 12.39
N VAL A 203 -10.71 1.86 12.23
CA VAL A 203 -10.78 0.70 11.33
C VAL A 203 -10.51 1.09 9.86
N GLU A 204 -10.79 2.34 9.51
CA GLU A 204 -10.54 2.90 8.18
C GLU A 204 -9.08 2.82 7.77
N GLU A 205 -8.14 3.00 8.71
CA GLU A 205 -6.71 2.85 8.44
C GLU A 205 -6.38 1.42 8.01
N ILE A 206 -6.99 0.43 8.66
CA ILE A 206 -6.76 -0.99 8.36
C ILE A 206 -7.27 -1.31 6.95
N VAL A 207 -8.46 -0.80 6.61
CA VAL A 207 -9.09 -0.97 5.29
C VAL A 207 -8.31 -0.24 4.21
N TRP A 208 -7.82 0.96 4.49
CA TRP A 208 -7.02 1.74 3.55
C TRP A 208 -5.70 1.02 3.23
N HIS A 209 -4.98 0.53 4.24
CA HIS A 209 -3.76 -0.26 4.02
C HIS A 209 -4.03 -1.61 3.32
N PHE A 210 -5.20 -2.22 3.56
CA PHE A 210 -5.64 -3.42 2.83
C PHE A 210 -5.78 -3.09 1.35
N SER A 211 -6.48 -1.99 1.03
CA SER A 211 -6.73 -1.57 -0.35
C SER A 211 -5.44 -1.27 -1.10
N LEU A 212 -4.46 -0.66 -0.42
CA LEU A 212 -3.14 -0.38 -0.97
C LEU A 212 -2.38 -1.67 -1.28
N GLY A 213 -2.32 -2.62 -0.34
CA GLY A 213 -1.69 -3.91 -0.57
C GLY A 213 -2.36 -4.72 -1.67
N PHE A 214 -3.70 -4.69 -1.73
CA PHE A 214 -4.49 -5.37 -2.75
C PHE A 214 -4.25 -4.82 -4.16
N ALA A 215 -4.02 -3.51 -4.30
CA ALA A 215 -3.79 -2.86 -5.59
C ALA A 215 -2.30 -2.88 -6.01
N ALA A 216 -1.40 -2.51 -5.10
CA ALA A 216 0.03 -2.38 -5.40
C ALA A 216 0.75 -3.74 -5.44
N GLY A 217 0.29 -4.72 -4.65
CA GLY A 217 0.79 -6.09 -4.62
C GLY A 217 0.98 -6.71 -6.02
N PRO A 218 -0.11 -6.89 -6.79
CA PRO A 218 -0.04 -7.54 -8.10
C PRO A 218 0.57 -6.66 -9.20
N MET A 219 0.71 -5.35 -9.01
CA MET A 219 1.00 -4.40 -10.09
C MET A 219 2.34 -4.70 -10.78
N TYR A 220 3.39 -5.03 -10.01
CA TYR A 220 4.70 -5.32 -10.60
C TYR A 220 4.67 -6.58 -11.48
N GLU A 221 3.96 -7.61 -11.03
CA GLU A 221 3.77 -8.86 -11.76
C GLU A 221 3.03 -8.63 -13.07
N VAL A 222 2.03 -7.73 -13.09
CA VAL A 222 1.36 -7.32 -14.34
C VAL A 222 2.34 -6.57 -15.25
N TRP A 223 3.05 -5.58 -14.71
CA TRP A 223 3.99 -4.75 -15.46
C TRP A 223 5.09 -5.57 -16.14
N LYS A 224 5.66 -6.54 -15.43
CA LYS A 224 6.70 -7.44 -15.95
C LYS A 224 6.14 -8.62 -16.74
N GLY A 225 4.84 -8.90 -16.60
CA GLY A 225 4.22 -10.10 -17.14
C GLY A 225 4.74 -11.35 -16.46
N TYR A 226 5.00 -11.29 -15.17
CA TYR A 226 5.33 -12.47 -14.37
C TYR A 226 4.05 -13.18 -13.96
N LYS A 227 4.12 -14.50 -13.90
CA LYS A 227 3.06 -15.42 -13.51
C LYS A 227 3.54 -16.18 -12.29
N ASP A 228 2.72 -16.13 -11.25
CA ASP A 228 2.92 -16.91 -10.04
C ASP A 228 2.58 -18.39 -10.30
N ILE A 229 3.52 -19.28 -10.00
CA ILE A 229 3.40 -20.73 -10.17
C ILE A 229 2.97 -21.40 -8.87
N SER A 230 3.14 -20.76 -7.70
CA SER A 230 2.82 -21.35 -6.40
C SER A 230 1.33 -21.67 -6.24
N THR A 231 0.47 -20.95 -6.98
CA THR A 231 -0.99 -21.16 -7.01
C THR A 231 -1.43 -22.35 -7.87
N ASN A 232 -0.53 -23.05 -8.57
CA ASN A 232 -0.85 -24.20 -9.42
C ASN A 232 -0.02 -25.45 -9.03
N PRO A 233 -0.53 -26.31 -8.13
CA PRO A 233 0.25 -27.41 -7.53
C PRO A 233 0.73 -28.48 -8.52
N THR A 234 0.20 -28.48 -9.75
CA THR A 234 0.60 -29.41 -10.82
C THR A 234 1.93 -29.05 -11.52
N LYS A 235 2.51 -27.89 -11.21
CA LYS A 235 3.71 -27.36 -11.90
C LYS A 235 4.87 -27.00 -10.98
N ILE A 236 4.94 -27.52 -9.77
CA ILE A 236 6.15 -27.43 -8.96
C ILE A 236 7.21 -28.31 -9.64
N PRO A 237 8.27 -27.76 -10.24
CA PRO A 237 9.34 -28.60 -10.76
C PRO A 237 9.97 -29.31 -9.56
N LYS A 238 9.99 -30.65 -9.60
CA LYS A 238 10.67 -31.45 -8.58
C LYS A 238 12.12 -30.96 -8.51
N MET A 239 12.53 -30.40 -7.37
CA MET A 239 13.93 -30.07 -7.14
C MET A 239 14.76 -31.34 -7.30
N PRO A 240 15.90 -31.30 -8.01
CA PRO A 240 16.82 -32.42 -8.00
C PRO A 240 17.30 -32.58 -6.56
N ILE A 241 17.05 -33.77 -6.00
CA ILE A 241 17.60 -34.18 -4.71
C ILE A 241 19.13 -34.20 -4.90
N ALA A 242 19.82 -33.30 -4.20
CA ALA A 242 21.27 -33.33 -4.06
C ALA A 242 21.65 -34.28 -2.92
#